data_AF-A0A1H5A457-F1
#
_entry.id   AF-A0A1H5A457-F1
#
_cell.length_a   1.000
_cell.length_b   1.000
_cell.length_c   1.000
_cell.angle_alpha   90.00
_cell.angle_beta   90.00
_cell.angle_gamma   90.00
#
_symmetry.space_group_name_H-M   'P 1'
#
loop_
_entity.id
_entity.type
_entity.pdbx_description
1 polymer ?
#
loop_
_entity_poly.entity_id
_entity_poly.type
_entity_poly.pdbx_seq_one_letter_code
_entity_poly.pdbx_strand_id
1 'polypeptide(L)' 'MIITLQAENPETGDKASYQMGARNSAAARDAFRHYLRGRGWTEAQISAAKIEQAPVALGAAAVCA' A
#
# COMPACT_ATOMS: atom_id res chain seq x y z
N MET A 1 -15.85 0.80 1.42
CA MET A 1 -15.07 -0.45 1.51
C MET A 1 -13.72 -0.14 2.14
N ILE A 2 -13.15 -1.08 2.89
CA ILE A 2 -11.79 -0.95 3.44
C ILE A 2 -10.85 -1.70 2.50
N ILE A 3 -9.82 -1.00 2.02
CA ILE A 3 -8.78 -1.55 1.15
C ILE A 3 -7.44 -1.32 1.84
N THR A 4 -6.58 -2.33 1.80
CA THR A 4 -5.17 -2.17 2.17
C THR A 4 -4.35 -2.14 0.90
N LEU A 5 -3.61 -1.06 0.68
CA LEU A 5 -2.64 -0.97 -0.40
C LEU A 5 -1.24 -1.11 0.18
N GLN A 6 -0.38 -1.83 -0.53
CA GLN A 6 1.02 -2.00 -0.21
C GLN A 6 1.89 -1.64 -1.42
N ALA A 7 3.07 -1.11 -1.16
CA ALA A 7 4.11 -0.87 -2.14
C ALA A 7 5.48 -1.12 -1.51
N GLU A 8 6.42 -1.54 -2.35
CA GLU A 8 7.83 -1.68 -1.99
C GLU A 8 8.63 -0.65 -2.78
N ASN A 9 9.50 0.09 -2.08
CA ASN A 9 10.39 1.04 -2.72
C ASN A 9 11.51 0.26 -3.41
N PRO A 10 11.65 0.35 -4.75
CA PRO A 10 12.66 -0.42 -5.47
C PRO A 10 14.10 0.01 -5.15
N GLU A 11 14.32 1.22 -4.63
CA GLU A 11 15.67 1.72 -4.33
C GLU A 11 16.14 1.37 -2.92
N THR A 12 15.22 1.33 -1.96
CA THR A 12 15.56 1.15 -0.53
C THR A 12 15.06 -0.17 0.04
N GLY A 13 14.15 -0.87 -0.66
CA GLY A 13 13.45 -2.04 -0.14
C GLY A 13 12.42 -1.71 0.95
N ASP A 14 12.15 -0.44 1.23
CA ASP A 14 11.16 -0.03 2.23
C ASP A 14 9.75 -0.48 1.82
N LYS A 15 9.06 -1.19 2.71
CA LYS A 15 7.68 -1.62 2.50
C LYS A 15 6.73 -0.65 3.19
N ALA A 16 5.85 -0.06 2.39
CA ALA A 16 4.78 0.81 2.84
C ALA A 16 3.45 0.10 2.69
N SER A 17 2.64 0.09 3.75
CA SER A 17 1.27 -0.44 3.74
C SER A 17 0.35 0.55 4.41
N TYR A 18 -0.81 0.80 3.81
CA TYR A 18 -1.81 1.71 4.35
C TYR A 18 -3.21 1.17 4.12
N GLN A 19 -3.94 0.98 5.22
CA GLN A 19 -5.34 0.57 5.22
C GLN A 19 -6.22 1.81 5.24
N MET A 20 -7.13 1.93 4.26
CA MET A 20 -7.99 3.10 4.14
C MET A 20 -9.39 2.74 3.64
N GLY A 21 -10.35 3.60 4.00
CA GLY A 21 -11.68 3.58 3.41
C GLY A 21 -11.68 4.28 2.07
N ALA A 22 -12.08 3.60 1.00
CA ALA A 22 -12.19 4.20 -0.34
C ALA A 22 -13.55 3.90 -0.98
N ARG A 23 -13.95 4.78 -1.92
CA ARG A 23 -15.16 4.59 -2.73
C ARG A 23 -14.93 3.66 -3.92
N ASN A 24 -13.72 3.67 -4.48
CA ASN A 24 -13.26 2.80 -5.57
C ASN A 24 -11.72 2.61 -5.52
N SER A 25 -11.18 1.69 -6.32
CA SER A 25 -9.74 1.37 -6.32
C SER A 25 -8.86 2.52 -6.82
N ALA A 26 -9.39 3.38 -7.71
CA ALA A 26 -8.67 4.56 -8.19
C ALA A 26 -8.43 5.57 -7.05
N ALA A 27 -9.48 5.91 -6.30
CA ALA A 27 -9.39 6.80 -5.14
C ALA A 27 -8.46 6.24 -4.05
N ALA A 28 -8.45 4.92 -3.84
CA ALA A 28 -7.50 4.28 -2.94
C ALA A 28 -6.05 4.47 -3.39
N ARG A 29 -5.77 4.30 -4.70
CA ARG A 29 -4.43 4.49 -5.27
C ARG A 29 -3.96 5.94 -5.17
N ASP A 30 -4.82 6.91 -5.44
CA ASP A 30 -4.46 8.33 -5.32
C ASP A 30 -4.15 8.72 -3.88
N ALA A 31 -4.99 8.30 -2.93
CA ALA A 31 -4.74 8.52 -1.51
C ALA A 31 -3.44 7.83 -1.05
N PHE A 32 -3.15 6.62 -1.55
CA PHE A 32 -1.91 5.91 -1.24
C PHE A 32 -0.67 6.58 -1.84
N ARG A 33 -0.75 7.11 -3.07
CA ARG A 33 0.34 7.90 -3.67
C ARG A 33 0.65 9.15 -2.83
N HIS A 34 -0.37 9.84 -2.33
CA HIS A 34 -0.18 10.96 -1.41
C HIS A 34 0.50 10.53 -0.09
N TYR A 35 0.09 9.40 0.47
CA TYR A 35 0.74 8.82 1.64
C TYR A 35 2.24 8.53 1.39
N LEU A 36 2.59 7.94 0.24
CA LEU A 36 3.99 7.66 -0.11
C LEU A 36 4.82 8.94 -0.27
N ARG A 37 4.26 9.99 -0.88
CA ARG A 37 4.91 11.31 -0.96
C ARG A 37 5.17 11.91 0.41
N GLY A 38 4.21 11.79 1.34
CA GLY A 38 4.39 12.23 2.74
C GLY A 38 5.48 11.45 3.49
N ARG A 39 5.76 10.23 3.06
CA ARG A 39 6.87 9.38 3.56
C ARG A 39 8.23 9.73 2.93
N GLY A 40 8.27 10.72 2.04
CA GLY A 40 9.48 11.17 1.35
C GLY A 40 9.81 10.38 0.08
N TRP A 41 8.91 9.53 -0.43
CA TRP A 41 9.14 8.83 -1.69
C TRP A 41 9.01 9.80 -2.87
N THR A 42 9.93 9.71 -3.83
CA THR A 42 9.91 10.51 -5.06
C THR A 42 8.87 9.99 -6.05
N GLU A 43 8.46 10.81 -7.02
CA GLU A 43 7.52 10.35 -8.05
C GLU A 43 8.08 9.20 -8.89
N ALA A 44 9.39 9.19 -9.14
CA ALA A 44 10.07 8.09 -9.82
C ALA A 44 9.97 6.78 -9.02
N GLN A 45 10.23 6.83 -7.70
CA GLN A 45 10.10 5.67 -6.81
C GLN A 45 8.65 5.17 -6.76
N ILE A 46 7.68 6.08 -6.63
CA ILE A 46 6.25 5.73 -6.58
C ILE A 46 5.77 5.12 -7.90
N SER A 47 6.28 5.62 -9.04
CA SER A 47 5.93 5.10 -10.36
C SER A 47 6.59 3.75 -10.66
N ALA A 48 7.80 3.52 -10.16
CA ALA A 48 8.52 2.25 -10.27
C ALA A 48 8.02 1.21 -9.26
N ALA A 49 7.48 1.65 -8.12
CA ALA A 49 6.93 0.78 -7.10
C ALA A 49 5.66 0.07 -7.58
N LYS A 50 5.60 -1.25 -7.37
CA LYS A 50 4.41 -2.05 -7.66
C LYS A 50 3.39 -1.85 -6.54
N ILE A 51 2.42 -0.97 -6.77
CA ILE A 51 1.29 -0.77 -5.84
C ILE A 51 0.29 -1.92 -6.00
N GLU A 52 0.24 -2.80 -5.01
CA GLU A 52 -0.66 -3.95 -4.97
C GLU A 52 -1.68 -3.80 -3.85
N GLN A 53 -2.85 -4.40 -4.03
CA GLN A 53 -3.81 -4.54 -2.95
C GLN A 53 -3.36 -5.70 -2.07
N ALA A 54 -2.98 -5.41 -0.84
CA ALA A 54 -2.70 -6.47 0.13
C ALA A 54 -4.00 -7.23 0.39
N PRO A 55 -3.95 -8.57 0.51
CA PRO A 55 -5.12 -9.33 0.90
C PRO A 55 -5.65 -8.74 2.21
N VAL A 56 -6.94 -8.42 2.23
CA VAL A 56 -7.63 -8.15 3.49
C VAL A 56 -7.41 -9.42 4.30
N ALA A 57 -6.78 -9.32 5.47
CA ALA A 57 -6.57 -10.47 6.35
C ALA A 57 -7.94 -10.94 6.87
N LEU A 58 -8.71 -11.61 6.01
CA LEU A 58 -9.78 -12.52 6.38
C LEU A 58 -9.09 -13.75 6.98
N GLY A 59 -8.70 -13.64 8.24
CA GLY A 59 -8.20 -14.74 9.04
C GLY A 59 -6.86 -15.30 8.59
N ALA A 60 -5.76 -14.60 8.90
CA ALA A 60 -4.55 -15.33 9.25
C ALA A 60 -4.83 -15.96 10.61
N ALA A 61 -5.39 -17.18 10.61
CA ALA A 61 -5.36 -18.05 11.76
C ALA A 61 -3.88 -18.29 12.09
N ALA A 62 -3.37 -17.49 13.02
CA ALA A 62 -2.18 -17.82 13.78
C ALA A 62 -2.55 -19.04 14.64
N VAL A 63 -2.44 -20.24 14.06
CA VAL A 63 -2.23 -21.43 14.87
C VAL A 63 -0.73 -21.50 15.08
N CYS A 64 -0.30 -20.98 16.23
CA CYS A 64 1.02 -21.20 16.78
C CYS A 64 1.28 -22.71 16.94
N ALA A 65 2.57 -23.03 16.85
CA ALA A 65 3.30 -24.27 17.12
C ALA A 65 2.63 -25.31 18.03
#